data_AF-A0A378I4E3-F1
#
_entry.id   AF-A0A378I4E3-F1
#
_cell.length_a   1.000
_cell.length_b   1.000
_cell.length_c   1.000
_cell.angle_alpha   90.00
_cell.angle_beta   90.00
_cell.angle_gamma   90.00
#
_symmetry.space_group_name_H-M   'P 1'
#
loop_
_entity.id
_entity.type
_entity.pdbx_description
1 polymer ?
#
loop_
_entity_poly.entity_id
_entity_poly.type
_entity_poly.pdbx_seq_one_letter_code
_entity_poly.pdbx_strand_id
1 'polypeptide(L)'
;MKIKRISAALLCSATVLFAGSSFAQAQERTSNTMLKGYDLPPHQEQVFDGNWFSSRVLQCSIRAEKHEQNPLVIEAKKNRVVVNGVILPEGSMMTVLVNVGDNIEFELDTRAKLGITNGSDNLMNIRCD
;
A
#
# COMPACT_ATOMS: atom_id res chain seq x y z
N MET A 1 27.01 36.85 59.40
CA MET A 1 27.35 38.17 58.81
C MET A 1 27.40 38.00 57.29
N LYS A 2 26.70 38.85 56.54
CA LYS A 2 26.44 38.76 55.10
C LYS A 2 27.69 39.12 54.29
N ILE A 3 27.86 38.51 53.10
CA ILE A 3 28.24 39.22 51.85
C ILE A 3 27.58 38.47 50.68
N LYS A 4 26.66 39.19 50.01
CA LYS A 4 26.15 38.85 48.68
C LYS A 4 27.20 39.27 47.65
N ARG A 5 27.40 38.50 46.59
CA ARG A 5 27.98 39.02 45.35
C ARG A 5 27.11 38.67 44.15
N ILE A 6 26.84 39.73 43.41
CA ILE A 6 26.03 39.87 42.21
C ILE A 6 26.90 39.43 41.02
N SER A 7 26.32 38.75 40.04
CA SER A 7 26.69 39.03 38.65
C SER A 7 25.54 38.72 37.71
N ALA A 8 25.31 39.70 36.84
CA ALA A 8 24.21 39.85 35.94
C ALA A 8 24.47 39.16 34.60
N ALA A 9 23.37 38.66 34.03
CA ALA A 9 23.00 38.60 32.62
C ALA A 9 24.04 38.82 31.50
N LEU A 10 24.06 37.88 30.55
CA LEU A 10 24.28 38.05 29.10
C LEU A 10 23.72 36.78 28.43
N LEU A 11 22.48 36.80 27.90
CA LEU A 11 22.07 37.19 26.54
C LEU A 11 22.55 36.27 25.40
N CYS A 12 21.59 35.97 24.53
CA CYS A 12 21.71 35.51 23.13
C CYS A 12 21.98 34.03 22.86
N SER A 13 20.92 33.30 22.51
CA SER A 13 20.78 32.81 21.13
C SER A 13 19.38 32.27 20.90
N ALA A 14 18.55 33.09 20.26
CA ALA A 14 17.38 32.61 19.54
C ALA A 14 17.88 31.68 18.42
N THR A 15 17.60 30.39 18.53
CA THR A 15 17.68 29.49 17.37
C THR A 15 16.30 29.42 16.74
N VAL A 16 16.30 29.79 15.47
CA VAL A 16 15.15 29.99 14.61
C VAL A 16 14.68 28.62 14.11
N LEU A 17 13.38 28.39 14.24
CA LEU A 17 12.48 27.56 13.44
C LEU A 17 13.11 26.57 12.44
N PHE A 18 12.80 25.29 12.64
CA PHE A 18 12.35 24.45 11.54
C PHE A 18 11.00 23.84 11.92
N ALA A 19 9.94 24.48 11.43
CA ALA A 19 8.65 23.83 11.25
C ALA A 19 8.84 22.73 10.20
N GLY A 20 9.20 21.53 10.65
CA GLY A 20 9.01 20.33 9.84
C GLY A 20 7.51 20.10 9.76
N SER A 21 6.89 20.47 8.64
CA SER A 21 5.59 19.96 8.26
C SER A 21 5.73 18.44 8.18
N SER A 22 5.40 17.76 9.28
CA SER A 22 5.20 16.33 9.27
C SER A 22 4.05 16.10 8.30
N PHE A 23 4.39 15.56 7.12
CA PHE A 23 3.40 14.99 6.23
C PHE A 23 2.61 14.01 7.09
N ALA A 24 1.36 14.36 7.38
CA ALA A 24 0.39 13.43 7.91
C ALA A 24 0.24 12.34 6.84
N GLN A 25 1.00 11.26 6.95
CA GLN A 25 0.63 10.01 6.32
C GLN A 25 -0.73 9.69 6.94
N ALA A 26 -1.77 9.80 6.12
CA ALA A 26 -3.08 9.31 6.45
C ALA A 26 -2.94 7.82 6.77
N GLN A 27 -2.75 7.52 8.05
CA GLN A 27 -2.82 6.17 8.56
C GLN A 27 -4.31 5.84 8.57
N GLU A 28 -4.82 5.34 7.43
CA GLU A 28 -6.10 4.64 7.38
C GLU A 28 -6.01 3.35 8.19
N ARG A 29 -5.97 3.49 9.52
CA ARG A 29 -6.41 2.45 10.44
C ARG A 29 -7.90 2.63 10.62
N THR A 30 -8.65 2.14 9.65
CA THR A 30 -10.06 1.83 9.83
C THR A 30 -10.26 0.39 9.41
N SER A 31 -10.10 -0.49 10.39
CA SER A 31 -10.79 -1.75 10.47
C SER A 31 -12.30 -1.47 10.44
N ASN A 32 -12.85 -1.43 9.24
CA ASN A 32 -14.26 -1.54 8.95
C ASN A 32 -14.36 -2.38 7.69
N THR A 33 -15.23 -3.38 7.72
CA THR A 33 -15.59 -4.28 6.62
C THR A 33 -16.31 -3.48 5.51
N MET A 34 -15.59 -2.53 4.92
CA MET A 34 -15.97 -1.85 3.70
C MET A 34 -15.04 -2.37 2.61
N LEU A 35 -15.65 -3.05 1.64
CA LEU A 35 -15.06 -3.37 0.35
C LEU A 35 -14.20 -2.20 -0.14
N LYS A 36 -12.87 -2.37 -0.12
CA LYS A 36 -11.95 -1.35 -0.62
C LYS A 36 -11.80 -1.53 -2.13
N GLY A 37 -12.34 -0.57 -2.88
CA GLY A 37 -12.13 -0.45 -4.31
C GLY A 37 -10.87 0.37 -4.57
N TYR A 38 -10.01 -0.13 -5.45
CA TYR A 38 -8.80 0.55 -5.90
C TYR A 38 -8.86 0.74 -7.40
N ASP A 39 -8.75 1.99 -7.83
CA ASP A 39 -8.60 2.30 -9.24
C ASP A 39 -7.18 1.94 -9.68
N LEU A 40 -7.11 1.27 -10.83
CA LEU A 40 -5.90 0.80 -11.49
C LEU A 40 -5.84 1.46 -12.87
N PRO A 41 -5.31 2.69 -12.97
CA PRO A 41 -5.13 3.35 -14.26
C PRO A 41 -4.22 2.55 -15.20
N PRO A 42 -4.30 2.78 -16.52
CA PRO A 42 -3.46 2.11 -17.50
C PRO A 42 -1.98 2.19 -17.14
N HIS A 43 -1.30 1.03 -17.17
CA HIS A 43 0.14 0.88 -16.91
C HIS A 43 0.60 1.36 -15.53
N GLN A 44 -0.32 1.58 -14.59
CA GLN A 44 0.00 1.97 -13.22
C GLN A 44 -0.08 0.80 -12.26
N GLU A 45 0.79 0.86 -11.25
CA GLU A 45 0.87 -0.12 -10.19
C GLU A 45 0.14 0.36 -8.93
N GLN A 46 -0.61 -0.55 -8.31
CA GLN A 46 -1.10 -0.45 -6.95
C GLN A 46 -0.42 -1.50 -6.07
N VAL A 47 0.06 -1.07 -4.90
CA VAL A 47 0.68 -1.97 -3.91
C VAL A 47 -0.30 -2.28 -2.78
N PHE A 48 -0.35 -3.57 -2.41
CA PHE A 48 -1.14 -4.08 -1.29
C PHE A 48 -0.19 -4.63 -0.22
N ASP A 49 -0.33 -4.12 1.00
CA ASP A 49 0.45 -4.57 2.15
C ASP A 49 -0.28 -5.71 2.90
N GLY A 50 0.48 -6.75 3.22
CA GLY A 50 0.09 -7.80 4.14
C GLY A 50 0.10 -7.34 5.60
N ASN A 51 -0.46 -8.17 6.49
CA ASN A 51 -0.50 -7.88 7.92
C ASN A 51 0.87 -8.08 8.57
N TRP A 52 1.14 -7.36 9.67
CA TRP A 52 2.46 -7.39 10.31
C TRP A 52 2.76 -8.68 11.09
N PHE A 53 1.70 -9.36 11.55
CA PHE A 53 1.79 -10.49 12.50
C PHE A 53 1.07 -11.75 12.02
N SER A 54 0.40 -11.71 10.87
CA SER A 54 -0.33 -12.85 10.31
C SER A 54 -0.32 -12.80 8.79
N SER A 55 -0.66 -13.92 8.16
CA SER A 55 -1.10 -13.90 6.76
C SER A 55 -2.42 -13.14 6.61
N ARG A 56 -2.72 -12.74 5.38
CA ARG A 56 -3.94 -12.04 4.99
C ARG A 56 -4.45 -12.66 3.70
N VAL A 57 -5.72 -13.02 3.65
CA VAL A 57 -6.40 -13.41 2.41
C VAL A 57 -7.21 -12.21 1.93
N LEU A 58 -7.17 -11.95 0.63
CA LEU A 58 -7.95 -10.92 -0.06
C LEU A 58 -8.76 -11.61 -1.16
N GLN A 59 -10.06 -11.39 -1.16
CA GLN A 59 -10.92 -11.82 -2.27
C GLN A 59 -11.31 -10.60 -3.08
N CYS A 60 -10.82 -10.54 -4.31
CA CYS A 60 -10.92 -9.37 -5.15
C CYS A 60 -11.76 -9.65 -6.40
N SER A 61 -12.66 -8.72 -6.74
CA SER A 61 -13.45 -8.75 -7.96
C SER A 61 -12.97 -7.68 -8.95
N ILE A 62 -12.90 -8.04 -10.23
CA ILE A 62 -12.42 -7.16 -11.29
C ILE A 62 -13.58 -6.38 -11.93
N ARG A 63 -13.39 -5.08 -12.07
CA ARG A 63 -14.23 -4.18 -12.87
C ARG A 63 -13.33 -3.47 -13.88
N ALA A 64 -13.84 -3.23 -15.08
CA ALA A 64 -13.14 -2.48 -16.10
C ALA A 64 -14.16 -1.71 -16.95
N GLU A 65 -13.70 -0.66 -17.61
CA GLU A 65 -14.55 0.13 -18.51
C GLU A 65 -15.05 -0.69 -19.71
N LYS A 66 -14.22 -1.61 -20.20
CA LYS A 66 -14.56 -2.49 -21.33
C LYS A 66 -14.63 -3.95 -20.90
N HIS A 67 -15.53 -4.70 -21.51
CA HIS A 67 -15.75 -6.13 -21.27
C HIS A 67 -14.76 -7.05 -22.02
N GLU A 68 -13.55 -6.56 -22.32
CA GLU A 68 -12.50 -7.36 -22.96
C GLU A 68 -11.57 -8.01 -21.93
N GLN A 69 -10.73 -8.95 -22.37
CA GLN A 69 -9.68 -9.51 -21.53
C GLN A 69 -8.61 -8.45 -21.29
N ASN A 70 -8.34 -8.13 -20.03
CA ASN A 70 -7.34 -7.16 -19.63
C ASN A 70 -6.18 -7.90 -18.93
N PRO A 71 -4.92 -7.71 -19.37
CA PRO A 71 -3.77 -8.29 -18.67
C PRO A 71 -3.55 -7.59 -17.34
N LEU A 72 -3.42 -8.38 -16.26
CA LEU A 72 -3.04 -7.93 -14.93
C LEU A 72 -1.66 -8.53 -14.62
N VAL A 73 -0.68 -7.66 -14.38
CA VAL A 73 0.67 -8.08 -13.99
C VAL A 73 0.74 -8.08 -12.47
N ILE A 74 1.16 -9.19 -11.90
CA ILE A 74 1.19 -9.42 -10.45
C ILE A 74 2.62 -9.73 -10.04
N GLU A 75 3.13 -9.03 -9.04
CA GLU A 75 4.49 -9.17 -8.54
C GLU A 75 4.50 -9.40 -7.02
N ALA A 76 5.21 -10.44 -6.58
CA ALA A 76 5.48 -10.68 -5.17
C ALA A 76 6.68 -9.83 -4.72
N LYS A 77 6.46 -8.53 -4.49
CA LYS A 77 7.52 -7.56 -4.18
C LYS A 77 8.27 -7.84 -2.89
N LYS A 78 7.61 -8.47 -1.92
CA LYS A 78 8.22 -8.87 -0.65
C LYS A 78 7.49 -10.08 -0.08
N ASN A 79 8.25 -11.05 0.42
CA ASN A 79 7.78 -12.34 0.86
C ASN A 79 6.92 -13.05 -0.22
N ARG A 80 6.46 -14.24 0.11
CA ARG A 80 5.62 -15.05 -0.78
C ARG A 80 4.20 -14.50 -0.86
N VAL A 81 3.63 -14.59 -2.05
CA VAL A 81 2.21 -14.35 -2.33
C VAL A 81 1.64 -15.60 -3.01
N VAL A 82 0.38 -15.93 -2.78
CA VAL A 82 -0.34 -16.97 -3.51
C VAL A 82 -1.45 -16.29 -4.32
N VAL A 83 -1.54 -16.60 -5.62
CA VAL A 83 -2.53 -16.05 -6.54
C VAL A 83 -3.38 -17.21 -7.07
N ASN A 84 -4.67 -17.28 -6.70
CA ASN A 84 -5.56 -18.39 -7.07
C ASN A 84 -4.92 -19.78 -6.80
N GLY A 85 -4.28 -19.96 -5.65
CA GLY A 85 -3.56 -21.18 -5.27
C GLY A 85 -2.16 -21.34 -5.88
N VAL A 86 -1.75 -20.50 -6.82
CA VAL A 86 -0.40 -20.52 -7.42
C VAL A 86 0.57 -19.74 -6.54
N ILE A 87 1.62 -20.42 -6.07
CA ILE A 87 2.64 -19.80 -5.23
C ILE A 87 3.57 -18.95 -6.09
N LEU A 88 3.66 -17.66 -5.76
CA LEU A 88 4.58 -16.70 -6.32
C LEU A 88 5.65 -16.35 -5.26
N PRO A 89 6.91 -16.82 -5.41
CA PRO A 89 7.98 -16.48 -4.50
C PRO A 89 8.40 -15.01 -4.66
N GLU A 90 9.07 -14.46 -3.64
CA GLU A 90 9.54 -13.08 -3.65
C GLU A 90 10.37 -12.75 -4.91
N GLY A 91 10.13 -11.59 -5.49
CA GLY A 91 10.77 -11.11 -6.72
C GLY A 91 10.24 -11.75 -8.00
N SER A 92 9.31 -12.71 -7.91
CA SER A 92 8.68 -13.30 -9.08
C SER A 92 7.46 -12.50 -9.52
N MET A 93 7.17 -12.59 -10.82
CA MET A 93 6.00 -11.97 -11.42
C MET A 93 5.23 -12.97 -12.29
N MET A 94 3.94 -12.73 -12.44
CA MET A 94 3.08 -13.46 -13.38
C MET A 94 2.10 -12.50 -14.06
N THR A 95 1.57 -12.91 -15.19
CA THR A 95 0.50 -12.18 -15.89
C THR A 95 -0.74 -13.05 -15.92
N VAL A 96 -1.87 -12.46 -15.52
CA VAL A 96 -3.19 -13.10 -15.57
C VAL A 96 -4.07 -12.30 -16.52
N LEU A 97 -4.74 -12.98 -17.44
CA LEU A 97 -5.76 -12.35 -18.28
C LEU A 97 -7.08 -12.40 -17.53
N VAL A 98 -7.68 -11.23 -17.27
CA VAL A 98 -8.89 -11.10 -16.45
C VAL A 98 -10.02 -10.44 -17.23
N ASN A 99 -11.24 -10.87 -16.98
CA ASN A 99 -12.48 -10.30 -17.51
C ASN A 99 -13.23 -9.54 -16.42
N VAL A 100 -14.17 -8.68 -16.85
CA VAL A 100 -15.09 -8.01 -15.92
C VAL A 100 -15.93 -9.05 -15.18
N GLY A 101 -15.92 -9.00 -13.85
CA GLY A 101 -16.63 -9.93 -12.98
C GLY A 101 -15.79 -11.12 -12.52
N ASP A 102 -14.57 -11.30 -13.06
CA ASP A 102 -13.65 -12.33 -12.55
C ASP A 102 -13.28 -12.05 -11.10
N ASN A 103 -13.10 -13.13 -10.34
CA ASN A 103 -12.62 -13.07 -8.97
C ASN A 103 -11.20 -13.63 -8.89
N ILE A 104 -10.36 -12.96 -8.12
CA ILE A 104 -8.99 -13.35 -7.84
C ILE A 104 -8.81 -13.39 -6.34
N GLU A 105 -8.27 -14.51 -5.86
CA GLU A 105 -7.88 -14.68 -4.48
C GLU A 105 -6.37 -14.45 -4.34
N PHE A 106 -6.00 -13.60 -3.39
CA PHE A 106 -4.62 -13.38 -3.00
C PHE A 106 -4.41 -13.81 -1.55
N GLU A 107 -3.42 -14.65 -1.32
CA GLU A 107 -2.93 -14.93 0.03
C GLU A 107 -1.56 -14.27 0.20
N LEU A 108 -1.48 -13.31 1.11
CA LEU A 108 -0.26 -12.58 1.43
C LEU A 108 0.30 -13.15 2.73
N ASP A 109 1.55 -13.59 2.71
CA ASP A 109 2.26 -13.95 3.94
C ASP A 109 2.44 -12.74 4.86
N THR A 110 2.83 -13.02 6.11
CA THR A 110 3.17 -12.00 7.09
C THR A 110 4.16 -10.98 6.51
N ARG A 111 3.82 -9.68 6.55
CA ARG A 111 4.59 -8.55 6.01
C ARG A 111 4.89 -8.63 4.50
N ALA A 112 4.12 -9.41 3.76
CA ALA A 112 4.26 -9.47 2.31
C ALA A 112 3.84 -8.15 1.65
N LYS A 113 4.35 -7.92 0.45
CA LYS A 113 3.94 -6.82 -0.42
C LYS A 113 3.61 -7.37 -1.80
N LEU A 114 2.40 -7.10 -2.24
CA LEU A 114 1.88 -7.50 -3.54
C LEU A 114 1.80 -6.26 -4.43
N GLY A 115 2.47 -6.28 -5.58
CA GLY A 115 2.32 -5.30 -6.65
C GLY A 115 1.29 -5.81 -7.66
N ILE A 116 0.33 -4.97 -8.02
CA ILE A 116 -0.65 -5.24 -9.07
C ILE A 116 -0.56 -4.09 -10.08
N THR A 117 -0.24 -4.42 -11.32
CA THR A 117 -0.13 -3.44 -12.41
C THR A 117 -1.16 -3.76 -13.48
N ASN A 118 -1.92 -2.74 -13.89
CA ASN A 118 -2.81 -2.84 -15.04
C ASN A 118 -1.97 -2.84 -16.32
N GLY A 119 -1.93 -3.97 -17.03
CA GLY A 119 -1.20 -4.08 -18.30
C GLY A 119 -2.01 -3.66 -19.52
N SER A 120 -3.25 -3.19 -19.34
CA SER A 120 -4.14 -2.74 -20.41
C SER A 120 -4.10 -1.22 -20.60
N ASP A 121 -4.68 -0.76 -21.70
CA ASP A 121 -4.87 0.67 -22.00
C ASP A 121 -6.17 1.24 -21.40
N ASN A 122 -6.98 0.43 -20.72
CA ASN A 122 -8.26 0.86 -20.16
C ASN A 122 -8.17 1.02 -18.64
N LEU A 123 -9.02 1.86 -18.06
CA LEU A 123 -9.15 1.93 -16.61
C LEU A 123 -9.75 0.63 -16.05
N MET A 124 -9.08 0.08 -15.04
CA MET A 124 -9.57 -1.05 -14.26
C MET A 124 -9.83 -0.61 -12.81
N ASN A 125 -10.68 -1.36 -12.12
CA ASN A 125 -10.90 -1.23 -10.69
C ASN A 125 -10.88 -2.63 -10.07
N ILE A 126 -10.13 -2.77 -8.99
CA ILE A 126 -10.10 -4.01 -8.21
C ILE A 126 -10.78 -3.76 -6.87
N ARG A 127 -11.78 -4.57 -6.55
CA ARG A 127 -12.55 -4.43 -5.32
C ARG A 127 -12.33 -5.64 -4.42
N CYS A 128 -11.64 -5.42 -3.30
CA CYS A 128 -11.25 -6.48 -2.38
C CYS A 128 -12.01 -6.42 -1.05
N ASP A 129 -12.36 -7.60 -0.53
CA ASP A 129 -12.83 -7.86 0.83
C ASP A 129 -11.67 -8.20 1.78
#